data_AF-A0A661S3R8-F1
#
_entry.id   AF-A0A661S3R8-F1
#
_cell.length_a   1.000
_cell.length_b   1.000
_cell.length_c   1.000
_cell.angle_alpha   90.00
_cell.angle_beta   90.00
_cell.angle_gamma   90.00
#
_symmetry.space_group_name_H-M   'P 1'
#
loop_
_entity.id
_entity.type
_entity.pdbx_description
1 polymer ?
#
loop_
_entity_poly.entity_id
_entity_poly.type
_entity_poly.pdbx_seq_one_letter_code
_entity_poly.pdbx_strand_id
1 'polypeptide(L)'
;LKEATLPSIELHLDCDCLVLPLALKPAEEFKAAAALLHQPLDKEGFLQSANTRHRLTGSPRKGIFFAGTCHAETDPDDLNNEINDILSVLSTESIDRSTDETQIDTGVEINEKKCAQCLTCIRVCPHSAIIMNNKNRPQIVPDACFSCHLCVASCPAYAIESKTLANDQIAEKVKKDKKVILACERSAVLAASRLVLPDNTTLIPIPCACRISSDIILKALLNGASKVIIAGCHEENCRSLKGSSAADTSVKQVLSIPGMDGTEVVWEPIAANETKKLDRIISKV
;
A
#
# COMPACT_ATOMS: atom_id res chain seq x y z
N LEU A 1 26.32 -19.80 7.90
CA LEU A 1 26.57 -19.28 9.27
C LEU A 1 27.44 -18.04 9.19
N LYS A 2 26.83 -16.84 9.23
CA LYS A 2 27.52 -15.54 9.19
C LYS A 2 27.53 -14.85 10.56
N GLU A 3 27.53 -15.63 11.65
CA GLU A 3 27.53 -15.08 13.02
C GLU A 3 28.80 -15.44 13.82
N ALA A 4 29.83 -15.98 13.17
CA ALA A 4 31.17 -16.08 13.76
C ALA A 4 32.21 -15.90 12.65
N THR A 5 32.41 -14.67 12.18
CA THR A 5 33.57 -14.39 11.33
C THR A 5 34.68 -13.85 12.21
N LEU A 6 35.53 -14.76 12.72
CA LEU A 6 36.89 -14.40 13.13
C LEU A 6 37.57 -13.84 11.87
N PRO A 7 37.84 -12.53 11.78
CA PRO A 7 38.45 -11.98 10.59
C PRO A 7 39.85 -12.59 10.46
N SER A 8 40.18 -13.09 9.26
CA SER A 8 41.56 -13.40 8.83
C SER A 8 42.18 -14.73 9.31
N ILE A 9 41.41 -15.67 9.86
CA ILE A 9 41.92 -17.01 10.19
C ILE A 9 41.41 -18.00 9.14
N GLU A 10 42.32 -18.56 8.33
CA GLU A 10 42.01 -19.72 7.50
C GLU A 10 41.83 -20.95 8.39
N LEU A 11 40.64 -21.53 8.36
CA LEU A 11 40.29 -22.73 9.11
C LEU A 11 40.33 -23.94 8.18
N HIS A 12 41.23 -24.88 8.46
CA HIS A 12 41.22 -26.22 7.87
C HIS A 12 40.47 -27.16 8.82
N LEU A 13 39.39 -27.76 8.35
CA LEU A 13 38.56 -28.69 9.11
C LEU A 13 38.58 -30.05 8.40
N ASP A 14 39.22 -31.04 9.02
CA ASP A 14 39.10 -32.43 8.61
C ASP A 14 37.79 -32.99 9.16
N CYS A 15 36.88 -33.40 8.27
CA CYS A 15 35.59 -33.96 8.65
C CYS A 15 35.31 -35.25 7.88
N ASP A 16 34.73 -36.24 8.59
CA ASP A 16 34.29 -37.50 7.99
C ASP A 16 33.03 -37.30 7.12
N CYS A 17 32.24 -36.29 7.44
CA CYS A 17 31.01 -35.94 6.73
C CYS A 17 30.75 -34.43 6.81
N LEU A 18 30.43 -33.81 5.68
CA LEU A 18 29.97 -32.43 5.59
C LEU A 18 28.47 -32.41 5.30
N VAL A 19 27.68 -32.00 6.29
CA VAL A 19 26.23 -31.84 6.13
C VAL A 19 25.92 -30.43 5.64
N LEU A 20 25.44 -30.34 4.40
CA LEU A 20 24.94 -29.09 3.82
C LEU A 20 23.42 -29.02 4.09
N PRO A 21 22.93 -28.01 4.84
CA PRO A 21 21.49 -27.84 5.00
C PRO A 21 20.85 -27.56 3.63
N LEU A 22 19.73 -28.23 3.36
CA LEU A 22 18.97 -28.00 2.14
C LEU A 22 18.41 -26.58 2.16
N ALA A 23 18.65 -25.82 1.09
CA ALA A 23 17.99 -24.54 0.91
C ALA A 23 16.60 -24.78 0.32
N LEU A 24 15.57 -24.23 0.96
CA LEU A 24 14.21 -24.26 0.43
C LEU A 24 14.17 -23.52 -0.91
N LYS A 25 13.45 -24.09 -1.88
CA LYS A 25 13.16 -23.46 -3.16
C LYS A 25 11.65 -23.46 -3.37
N PRO A 26 11.10 -22.43 -4.04
CA PRO A 26 9.69 -22.41 -4.38
C PRO A 26 9.35 -23.58 -5.32
N ALA A 27 8.15 -24.13 -5.15
CA ALA A 27 7.63 -25.17 -6.03
C ALA A 27 7.41 -24.61 -7.44
N GLU A 28 7.63 -25.42 -8.49
CA GLU A 28 7.46 -24.98 -9.88
C GLU A 28 6.01 -24.57 -10.17
N GLU A 29 5.07 -25.22 -9.49
CA GLU A 29 3.63 -25.00 -9.53
C GLU A 29 3.20 -23.62 -9.01
N PHE A 30 4.03 -22.97 -8.18
CA PHE A 30 3.72 -21.62 -7.66
C PHE A 30 3.56 -20.61 -8.78
N LYS A 31 4.26 -20.77 -9.92
CA LYS A 31 4.07 -19.90 -11.09
C LYS A 31 2.67 -20.02 -11.68
N ALA A 32 2.15 -21.25 -11.77
CA ALA A 32 0.81 -21.50 -12.29
C ALA A 32 -0.27 -21.00 -11.32
N ALA A 33 -0.10 -21.27 -10.02
CA ALA A 33 -1.00 -20.77 -8.98
C ALA A 33 -1.01 -19.23 -8.93
N ALA A 34 0.17 -18.61 -9.00
CA ALA A 34 0.31 -17.15 -9.05
C ALA A 34 -0.41 -16.54 -10.24
N ALA A 35 -0.27 -17.14 -11.43
CA ALA A 35 -0.96 -16.69 -12.64
C ALA A 35 -2.49 -16.79 -12.50
N LEU A 36 -3.00 -17.91 -11.97
CA LEU A 36 -4.43 -18.14 -11.76
C LEU A 36 -5.03 -17.15 -10.76
N LEU A 37 -4.33 -16.88 -9.66
CA LEU A 37 -4.82 -15.99 -8.59
C LEU A 37 -4.53 -14.51 -8.87
N HIS A 38 -3.75 -14.20 -9.92
CA HIS A 38 -3.12 -12.90 -10.14
C HIS A 38 -2.34 -12.42 -8.91
N GLN A 39 -1.62 -13.34 -8.28
CA GLN A 39 -0.78 -13.10 -7.13
C GLN A 39 0.65 -12.79 -7.60
N PRO A 40 1.29 -11.69 -7.16
CA PRO A 40 2.71 -11.48 -7.43
C PRO A 40 3.57 -12.48 -6.64
N LEU A 41 4.59 -13.03 -7.30
CA LEU A 41 5.65 -13.77 -6.62
C LEU A 41 6.66 -12.82 -6.00
N ASP A 42 7.34 -13.25 -4.96
CA ASP A 42 8.46 -12.52 -4.39
C ASP A 42 9.75 -12.66 -5.22
N LYS A 43 10.86 -12.10 -4.72
CA LYS A 43 12.15 -12.12 -5.42
C LYS A 43 12.75 -13.52 -5.53
N GLU A 44 12.34 -14.44 -4.66
CA GLU A 44 12.84 -15.81 -4.60
C GLU A 44 11.91 -16.79 -5.35
N GLY A 45 10.67 -16.38 -5.64
CA GLY A 45 9.66 -17.11 -6.39
C GLY A 45 8.54 -17.72 -5.54
N PHE A 46 8.43 -17.33 -4.27
CA PHE A 46 7.36 -17.75 -3.37
C PHE A 46 6.06 -16.98 -3.62
N LEU A 47 4.91 -17.56 -3.23
CA LEU A 47 3.58 -16.97 -3.44
C LEU A 47 3.36 -15.72 -2.59
N GLN A 48 4.16 -15.54 -1.54
CA GLN A 48 3.99 -14.47 -0.59
C GLN A 48 5.34 -14.01 -0.09
N SER A 49 5.62 -12.72 -0.24
CA SER A 49 6.80 -12.08 0.33
C SER A 49 6.61 -11.84 1.83
N ALA A 50 7.72 -11.86 2.57
CA ALA A 50 7.72 -11.38 3.95
C ALA A 50 7.12 -9.96 4.02
N ASN A 51 6.07 -9.79 4.82
CA ASN A 51 5.41 -8.50 5.05
C ASN A 51 5.26 -8.26 6.54
N THR A 52 5.88 -7.19 7.07
CA THR A 52 5.90 -6.94 8.52
C THR A 52 4.54 -6.52 9.10
N ARG A 53 3.50 -6.28 8.28
CA ARG A 53 2.14 -6.02 8.77
C ARG A 53 1.32 -7.28 9.06
N HIS A 54 1.98 -8.42 9.32
CA HIS A 54 1.32 -9.66 9.72
C HIS A 54 0.29 -10.17 8.71
N ARG A 55 0.56 -9.96 7.42
CA ARG A 55 -0.08 -10.78 6.38
C ARG A 55 0.88 -11.91 6.05
N LEU A 56 1.25 -12.72 7.05
CA LEU A 56 1.92 -13.99 6.79
C LEU A 56 0.95 -14.98 6.16
N THR A 57 -0.35 -14.74 6.27
CA THR A 57 -1.38 -15.60 5.66
C THR A 57 -2.26 -14.90 4.64
N GLY A 58 -2.23 -13.57 4.54
CA GLY A 58 -3.15 -12.81 3.70
C GLY A 58 -2.59 -12.46 2.32
N SER A 59 -3.36 -12.71 1.26
CA SER A 59 -3.08 -12.19 -0.08
C SER A 59 -3.42 -10.69 -0.17
N PRO A 60 -2.87 -9.97 -1.17
CA PRO A 60 -3.40 -8.67 -1.57
C PRO A 60 -4.83 -8.71 -2.13
N ARG A 61 -5.39 -9.90 -2.34
CA ARG A 61 -6.79 -10.12 -2.70
C ARG A 61 -7.55 -10.60 -1.46
N LYS A 62 -8.65 -9.92 -1.13
CA LYS A 62 -9.54 -10.34 -0.03
C LYS A 62 -10.08 -11.74 -0.31
N GLY A 63 -10.19 -12.54 0.75
CA GLY A 63 -10.65 -13.93 0.67
C GLY A 63 -9.61 -14.94 0.15
N ILE A 64 -8.40 -14.51 -0.23
CA ILE A 64 -7.31 -15.42 -0.60
C ILE A 64 -6.28 -15.43 0.53
N PHE A 65 -5.96 -16.63 0.99
CA PHE A 65 -5.01 -16.85 2.07
C PHE A 65 -3.96 -17.89 1.67
N PHE A 66 -2.85 -17.86 2.39
CA PHE A 66 -1.67 -18.68 2.21
C PHE A 66 -1.29 -19.29 3.56
N ALA A 67 -0.91 -20.57 3.56
CA ALA A 67 -0.46 -21.29 4.75
C ALA A 67 0.57 -22.36 4.36
N GLY A 68 1.49 -22.66 5.26
CA GLY A 68 2.59 -23.59 5.06
C GLY A 68 3.69 -23.00 4.18
N THR A 69 4.36 -23.88 3.43
CA THR A 69 5.64 -23.58 2.75
C THR A 69 5.58 -22.64 1.53
N CYS A 70 4.47 -21.92 1.40
CA CYS A 70 4.20 -20.94 0.36
C CYS A 70 5.00 -19.63 0.47
N HIS A 71 5.65 -19.38 1.61
CA HIS A 71 6.47 -18.19 1.88
C HIS A 71 7.84 -18.49 2.50
N ALA A 72 7.97 -19.56 3.30
CA ALA A 72 9.23 -19.96 3.94
C ALA A 72 9.18 -21.43 4.35
N GLU A 73 10.21 -21.91 5.05
CA GLU A 73 10.11 -23.17 5.78
C GLU A 73 9.14 -22.97 6.95
N THR A 74 8.22 -23.92 7.13
CA THR A 74 7.15 -23.82 8.13
C THR A 74 7.11 -25.13 8.89
N ASP A 75 7.22 -25.06 10.20
CA ASP A 75 7.05 -26.22 11.08
C ASP A 75 5.56 -26.42 11.45
N PRO A 76 5.18 -27.54 12.10
CA PRO A 76 3.79 -27.80 12.46
C PRO A 76 3.16 -26.76 13.40
N ASP A 77 3.94 -26.14 14.28
CA ASP A 77 3.44 -25.14 15.23
C ASP A 77 3.18 -23.82 14.50
N ASP A 78 4.08 -23.40 13.62
CA ASP A 78 3.91 -22.24 12.74
C ASP A 78 2.69 -22.40 11.82
N LEU A 79 2.52 -23.57 11.20
CA LEU A 79 1.35 -23.86 10.36
C LEU A 79 0.04 -23.76 11.16
N ASN A 80 0.02 -24.25 12.40
CA ASN A 80 -1.16 -24.14 13.26
C ASN A 80 -1.46 -22.68 13.61
N ASN A 81 -0.43 -21.87 13.88
CA ASN A 81 -0.59 -20.43 14.11
C ASN A 81 -1.18 -19.72 12.88
N GLU A 82 -0.67 -20.03 11.68
CA GLU A 82 -1.19 -19.50 10.43
C GLU A 82 -2.65 -19.87 10.19
N ILE A 83 -3.02 -21.12 10.41
CA ILE A 83 -4.41 -21.58 10.28
C ILE A 83 -5.30 -20.84 11.27
N ASN A 84 -4.88 -20.69 12.53
CA ASN A 84 -5.63 -19.95 13.54
C ASN A 84 -5.80 -18.48 13.17
N ASP A 85 -4.76 -17.83 12.62
CA ASP A 85 -4.82 -16.47 12.12
C ASP A 85 -5.86 -16.33 10.99
N ILE A 86 -5.85 -17.25 10.02
CA ILE A 86 -6.83 -17.29 8.92
C ILE A 86 -8.25 -17.47 9.47
N LEU A 87 -8.45 -18.41 10.39
CA LEU A 87 -9.76 -18.64 11.01
C LEU A 87 -10.25 -17.42 11.78
N SER A 88 -9.35 -16.68 12.45
CA SER A 88 -9.70 -15.44 13.14
C SER A 88 -10.22 -14.37 12.16
N VAL A 89 -9.59 -14.23 10.99
CA VAL A 89 -10.04 -13.30 9.94
C VAL A 89 -11.38 -13.74 9.38
N LEU A 90 -11.55 -15.02 9.07
CA LEU A 90 -12.80 -15.57 8.54
C LEU A 90 -13.97 -15.52 9.53
N SER A 91 -13.68 -15.52 10.84
CA SER A 91 -14.71 -15.41 11.89
C SER A 91 -15.13 -13.97 12.19
N THR A 92 -14.27 -13.00 11.93
CA THR A 92 -14.50 -11.57 12.17
C THR A 92 -15.07 -10.86 10.94
N GLU A 93 -14.63 -11.26 9.75
CA GLU A 93 -15.35 -11.01 8.52
C GLU A 93 -16.57 -11.93 8.53
N SER A 94 -17.65 -11.50 9.20
CA SER A 94 -18.97 -12.09 8.99
C SER A 94 -19.17 -12.18 7.49
N ILE A 95 -18.96 -13.37 6.91
CA ILE A 95 -19.58 -13.73 5.65
C ILE A 95 -21.05 -13.73 6.04
N ASP A 96 -21.68 -12.57 5.94
CA ASP A 96 -23.06 -12.36 6.32
C ASP A 96 -23.88 -13.13 5.27
N ARG A 97 -24.01 -14.45 5.51
CA ARG A 97 -24.84 -15.35 4.69
C ARG A 97 -26.32 -15.14 5.01
N SER A 98 -26.64 -14.23 5.92
CA SER A 98 -27.97 -13.77 6.28
C SER A 98 -28.26 -12.43 5.63
N THR A 99 -29.03 -12.49 4.53
CA THR A 99 -30.13 -11.55 4.26
C THR A 99 -30.01 -10.13 4.84
N ASP A 100 -29.12 -9.31 4.29
CA ASP A 100 -29.43 -7.92 4.00
C ASP A 100 -28.43 -7.42 2.96
N GLU A 101 -28.91 -6.76 1.91
CA GLU A 101 -28.11 -6.14 0.85
C GLU A 101 -27.32 -4.92 1.38
N THR A 102 -26.55 -5.08 2.46
CA THR A 102 -25.61 -4.04 2.90
C THR A 102 -24.50 -3.98 1.87
N GLN A 103 -24.70 -3.16 0.84
CA GLN A 103 -23.69 -2.87 -0.16
C GLN A 103 -22.44 -2.36 0.55
N ILE A 104 -21.34 -3.12 0.44
CA ILE A 104 -20.03 -2.69 0.91
C ILE A 104 -19.69 -1.38 0.19
N ASP A 105 -19.64 -0.27 0.93
CA ASP A 105 -19.24 1.00 0.32
C ASP A 105 -17.73 1.02 0.08
N THR A 106 -17.35 1.07 -1.19
CA THR A 106 -15.95 1.15 -1.60
C THR A 106 -15.37 2.55 -1.45
N GLY A 107 -16.21 3.58 -1.23
CA GLY A 107 -15.79 4.99 -1.17
C GLY A 107 -15.42 5.59 -2.52
N VAL A 108 -15.61 4.84 -3.62
CA VAL A 108 -15.31 5.25 -4.99
C VAL A 108 -16.45 4.87 -5.94
N GLU A 109 -16.62 5.65 -7.00
CA GLU A 109 -17.63 5.41 -8.03
C GLU A 109 -17.11 5.72 -9.43
N ILE A 110 -17.68 5.06 -10.44
CA ILE A 110 -17.33 5.26 -11.85
C ILE A 110 -18.51 5.92 -12.56
N ASN A 111 -18.29 7.12 -13.09
CA ASN A 111 -19.20 7.81 -13.97
C ASN A 111 -19.13 7.20 -15.38
N GLU A 112 -20.12 6.38 -15.73
CA GLU A 112 -20.17 5.69 -17.03
C GLU A 112 -20.18 6.64 -18.22
N LYS A 113 -20.75 7.85 -18.08
CA LYS A 113 -20.84 8.85 -19.16
C LYS A 113 -19.49 9.51 -19.46
N LYS A 114 -18.66 9.72 -18.43
CA LYS A 114 -17.29 10.24 -18.60
C LYS A 114 -16.29 9.15 -19.00
N CYS A 115 -16.58 7.88 -18.70
CA CYS A 115 -15.64 6.78 -18.86
C CYS A 115 -15.36 6.46 -20.34
N ALA A 116 -14.13 6.70 -20.78
CA ALA A 116 -13.65 6.39 -22.13
C ALA A 116 -13.20 4.93 -22.34
N GLN A 117 -13.44 4.02 -21.38
CA GLN A 117 -13.04 2.60 -21.46
C GLN A 117 -11.54 2.36 -21.76
N CYS A 118 -10.63 3.24 -21.33
CA CYS A 118 -9.18 3.10 -21.56
C CYS A 118 -8.49 1.97 -20.76
N LEU A 119 -9.23 1.33 -19.85
CA LEU A 119 -8.81 0.22 -18.98
C LEU A 119 -7.66 0.54 -18.00
N THR A 120 -7.28 1.81 -17.84
CA THR A 120 -6.22 2.19 -16.89
C THR A 120 -6.56 1.75 -15.47
N CYS A 121 -7.80 1.94 -15.04
CA CYS A 121 -8.25 1.54 -13.70
C CYS A 121 -8.10 0.03 -13.44
N ILE A 122 -8.36 -0.82 -14.44
CA ILE A 122 -8.18 -2.27 -14.36
C ILE A 122 -6.70 -2.62 -14.22
N ARG A 123 -5.82 -2.02 -15.05
CA ARG A 123 -4.38 -2.30 -15.03
C ARG A 123 -3.68 -1.84 -13.75
N VAL A 124 -4.09 -0.70 -13.19
CA VAL A 124 -3.41 -0.13 -12.02
C VAL A 124 -3.87 -0.73 -10.69
N CYS A 125 -5.06 -1.33 -10.62
CA CYS A 125 -5.61 -1.86 -9.38
C CYS A 125 -4.74 -3.03 -8.87
N PRO A 126 -4.02 -2.88 -7.74
CA PRO A 126 -3.15 -3.94 -7.22
C PRO A 126 -3.92 -5.09 -6.59
N HIS A 127 -5.24 -4.93 -6.43
CA HIS A 127 -6.14 -5.88 -5.79
C HIS A 127 -7.05 -6.60 -6.79
N SER A 128 -6.91 -6.30 -8.09
CA SER A 128 -7.77 -6.83 -9.16
C SER A 128 -9.28 -6.64 -8.88
N ALA A 129 -9.63 -5.54 -8.20
CA ALA A 129 -11.00 -5.25 -7.77
C ALA A 129 -11.86 -4.58 -8.85
N ILE A 130 -11.33 -4.36 -10.06
CA ILE A 130 -12.06 -3.75 -11.17
C ILE A 130 -12.06 -4.73 -12.33
N ILE A 131 -13.26 -5.12 -12.77
CA ILE A 131 -13.49 -6.11 -13.83
C ILE A 131 -14.24 -5.49 -15.00
N MET A 132 -14.30 -6.22 -16.11
CA MET A 132 -15.18 -5.88 -17.22
C MET A 132 -16.56 -6.49 -16.99
N ASN A 133 -17.61 -5.65 -17.00
CA ASN A 133 -18.99 -6.14 -16.87
C ASN A 133 -19.58 -6.57 -18.22
N ASN A 134 -20.82 -7.09 -18.19
CA ASN A 134 -21.53 -7.55 -19.39
C ASN A 134 -21.83 -6.44 -20.43
N LYS A 135 -21.68 -5.17 -20.06
CA LYS A 135 -21.83 -4.02 -20.95
C LYS A 135 -20.47 -3.55 -21.51
N ASN A 136 -19.41 -4.34 -21.34
CA ASN A 136 -18.04 -3.98 -21.65
C ASN A 136 -17.59 -2.68 -20.97
N ARG A 137 -18.05 -2.41 -19.75
CA ARG A 137 -17.64 -1.26 -18.94
C ARG A 137 -16.87 -1.72 -17.70
N PRO A 138 -15.85 -0.97 -17.25
CA PRO A 138 -15.20 -1.22 -15.97
C PRO A 138 -16.19 -1.12 -14.82
N GLN A 139 -16.20 -2.13 -13.94
CA GLN A 139 -17.03 -2.19 -12.74
C GLN A 139 -16.17 -2.56 -11.53
N ILE A 140 -16.39 -1.87 -10.41
CA ILE A 140 -15.73 -2.17 -9.14
C ILE A 140 -16.46 -3.32 -8.46
N VAL A 141 -15.73 -4.35 -8.06
CA VAL A 141 -16.20 -5.46 -7.21
C VAL A 141 -16.03 -5.02 -5.75
N PRO A 142 -17.11 -4.72 -5.02
CA PRO A 142 -17.01 -4.13 -3.69
C PRO A 142 -16.20 -4.97 -2.70
N ASP A 143 -16.46 -6.27 -2.65
CA ASP A 143 -15.79 -7.23 -1.78
C ASP A 143 -14.29 -7.30 -2.01
N ALA A 144 -13.81 -7.04 -3.24
CA ALA A 144 -12.39 -7.06 -3.57
C ALA A 144 -11.71 -5.70 -3.34
N CYS A 145 -12.47 -4.61 -3.23
CA CYS A 145 -11.92 -3.27 -3.15
C CYS A 145 -11.32 -2.97 -1.77
N PHE A 146 -10.11 -2.40 -1.75
CA PHE A 146 -9.42 -1.95 -0.53
C PHE A 146 -9.51 -0.44 -0.29
N SER A 147 -10.36 0.26 -1.06
CA SER A 147 -10.59 1.72 -0.92
C SER A 147 -9.30 2.53 -0.89
N CYS A 148 -8.34 2.16 -1.73
CA CYS A 148 -7.03 2.85 -1.80
C CYS A 148 -7.05 4.09 -2.70
N HIS A 149 -8.04 4.17 -3.59
CA HIS A 149 -8.27 5.29 -4.52
C HIS A 149 -7.14 5.52 -5.54
N LEU A 150 -6.27 4.53 -5.79
CA LEU A 150 -5.31 4.61 -6.90
C LEU A 150 -6.01 4.74 -8.27
N CYS A 151 -7.15 4.08 -8.46
CA CYS A 151 -7.96 4.20 -9.66
C CYS A 151 -8.52 5.62 -9.86
N VAL A 152 -8.81 6.34 -8.78
CA VAL A 152 -9.26 7.74 -8.80
C VAL A 152 -8.11 8.63 -9.28
N ALA A 153 -6.93 8.47 -8.67
CA ALA A 153 -5.73 9.22 -9.06
C ALA A 153 -5.25 8.93 -10.50
N SER A 154 -5.49 7.72 -11.00
CA SER A 154 -4.98 7.27 -12.31
C SER A 154 -5.96 7.44 -13.46
N CYS A 155 -7.21 7.90 -13.22
CA CYS A 155 -8.21 8.00 -14.27
C CYS A 155 -7.95 9.23 -15.14
N PRO A 156 -7.52 9.09 -16.41
CA PRO A 156 -7.20 10.26 -17.25
C PRO A 156 -8.45 11.06 -17.64
N ALA A 157 -9.63 10.44 -17.61
CA ALA A 157 -10.90 11.08 -17.93
C ALA A 157 -11.58 11.70 -16.68
N TYR A 158 -10.97 11.61 -15.49
CA TYR A 158 -11.59 11.96 -14.21
C TYR A 158 -13.01 11.37 -14.07
N ALA A 159 -13.19 10.16 -14.60
CA ALA A 159 -14.45 9.44 -14.59
C ALA A 159 -14.64 8.61 -13.32
N ILE A 160 -13.57 8.43 -12.52
CA ILE A 160 -13.64 7.74 -11.23
C ILE A 160 -13.45 8.79 -10.16
N GLU A 161 -14.40 8.87 -9.24
CA GLU A 161 -14.45 9.89 -8.19
C GLU A 161 -14.50 9.20 -6.82
N SER A 162 -14.02 9.90 -5.78
CA SER A 162 -14.18 9.45 -4.40
C SER A 162 -15.46 10.05 -3.84
N LYS A 163 -16.30 9.21 -3.23
CA LYS A 163 -17.56 9.63 -2.61
C LYS A 163 -17.34 10.49 -1.36
N THR A 164 -16.22 10.31 -0.68
CA THR A 164 -15.94 10.92 0.64
C THR A 164 -14.93 12.06 0.58
N LEU A 165 -14.08 12.11 -0.45
CA LEU A 165 -13.00 13.09 -0.55
C LEU A 165 -12.69 13.44 -2.01
N ALA A 166 -13.48 14.36 -2.55
CA ALA A 166 -13.24 14.94 -3.88
C ALA A 166 -11.94 15.76 -3.90
N ASN A 167 -11.37 15.95 -5.10
CA ASN A 167 -10.15 16.74 -5.28
C ASN A 167 -10.29 18.17 -4.71
N ASP A 168 -11.41 18.82 -4.97
CA ASP A 168 -11.66 20.19 -4.51
C ASP A 168 -11.76 20.27 -2.98
N GLN A 169 -12.32 19.26 -2.33
CA GLN A 169 -12.39 19.18 -0.86
C GLN A 169 -11.00 19.02 -0.22
N ILE A 170 -10.04 18.39 -0.91
CA ILE A 170 -8.64 18.35 -0.46
C ILE A 170 -8.04 19.76 -0.60
N ALA A 171 -8.29 20.42 -1.72
CA ALA A 171 -7.77 21.75 -2.01
C ALA A 171 -8.31 22.82 -1.04
N GLU A 172 -9.59 22.74 -0.65
CA GLU A 172 -10.21 23.64 0.33
C GLU A 172 -9.61 23.51 1.74
N LYS A 173 -9.10 22.33 2.10
CA LYS A 173 -8.45 22.09 3.40
C LYS A 173 -7.03 22.65 3.46
N VAL A 174 -6.46 23.06 2.33
CA VAL A 174 -5.12 23.66 2.27
C VAL A 174 -5.18 25.07 2.85
N LYS A 175 -4.38 25.32 3.88
CA LYS A 175 -4.25 26.65 4.51
C LYS A 175 -3.01 27.35 3.97
N LYS A 176 -3.20 28.60 3.52
CA LYS A 176 -2.13 29.47 3.03
C LYS A 176 -1.04 29.67 4.10
N ASP A 177 0.22 29.74 3.65
CA ASP A 177 1.44 29.97 4.44
C ASP A 177 1.71 28.91 5.52
N LYS A 178 0.99 27.78 5.47
CA LYS A 178 1.17 26.64 6.37
C LYS A 178 1.81 25.46 5.66
N LYS A 179 2.51 24.63 6.44
CA LYS A 179 2.95 23.30 6.01
C LYS A 179 1.72 22.40 5.91
N VAL A 180 1.54 21.75 4.77
CA VAL A 180 0.44 20.80 4.55
C VAL A 180 1.00 19.39 4.56
N ILE A 181 0.44 18.53 5.41
CA ILE A 181 0.77 17.12 5.46
C ILE A 181 -0.38 16.32 4.83
N LEU A 182 -0.16 15.77 3.64
CA LEU A 182 -1.08 14.83 3.01
C LEU A 182 -0.74 13.43 3.53
N ALA A 183 -1.52 12.94 4.49
CA ALA A 183 -1.16 11.77 5.30
C ALA A 183 -2.05 10.57 5.00
N CYS A 184 -1.44 9.41 4.73
CA CYS A 184 -2.14 8.13 4.61
C CYS A 184 -2.84 7.76 5.94
N GLU A 185 -4.17 7.61 5.90
CA GLU A 185 -5.01 7.23 7.06
C GLU A 185 -4.56 5.92 7.72
N ARG A 186 -4.01 5.01 6.92
CA ARG A 186 -3.61 3.66 7.34
C ARG A 186 -2.16 3.60 7.84
N SER A 187 -1.49 4.75 7.96
CA SER A 187 -0.11 4.83 8.46
C SER A 187 0.19 6.18 9.13
N ALA A 188 0.50 7.23 8.36
CA ALA A 188 0.99 8.49 8.88
C ALA A 188 -0.01 9.22 9.78
N VAL A 189 -1.33 9.11 9.51
CA VAL A 189 -2.36 9.68 10.40
C VAL A 189 -2.33 9.03 11.78
N LEU A 190 -2.09 7.71 11.86
CA LEU A 190 -1.96 6.99 13.13
C LEU A 190 -0.69 7.39 13.91
N ALA A 191 0.38 7.75 13.20
CA ALA A 191 1.57 8.31 13.83
C ALA A 191 1.30 9.72 14.37
N ALA A 192 0.57 10.54 13.59
CA ALA A 192 0.24 11.92 13.90
C ALA A 192 -0.81 12.06 15.02
N SER A 193 -1.73 11.11 15.19
CA SER A 193 -2.75 11.15 16.25
C SER A 193 -2.18 11.14 17.67
N ARG A 194 -0.88 10.82 17.80
CA ARG A 194 -0.11 10.84 19.06
C ARG A 194 0.76 12.10 19.19
N LEU A 195 0.58 13.10 18.33
CA LEU A 195 1.32 14.36 18.33
C LEU A 195 0.41 15.56 18.51
N VAL A 196 0.96 16.58 19.15
CA VAL A 196 0.43 17.94 19.05
C VAL A 196 1.12 18.58 17.86
N LEU A 197 0.37 18.78 16.78
CA LEU A 197 0.91 19.42 15.58
C LEU A 197 1.13 20.93 15.84
N PRO A 198 2.25 21.51 15.36
CA PRO A 198 2.47 22.95 15.44
C PRO A 198 1.36 23.75 14.72
N ASP A 199 1.07 24.96 15.20
CA ASP A 199 0.00 25.81 14.63
C ASP A 199 0.19 26.15 13.15
N ASN A 200 1.45 26.17 12.68
CA ASN A 200 1.80 26.40 11.27
C ASN A 200 1.70 25.14 10.39
N THR A 201 1.11 24.06 10.90
CA THR A 201 0.97 22.78 10.21
C THR A 201 -0.50 22.40 10.06
N THR A 202 -0.87 21.88 8.90
CA THR A 202 -2.21 21.37 8.61
C THR A 202 -2.09 19.94 8.12
N LEU A 203 -2.66 18.99 8.86
CA LEU A 203 -2.73 17.59 8.46
C LEU A 203 -4.05 17.32 7.74
N ILE A 204 -3.96 16.77 6.54
CA ILE A 204 -5.10 16.37 5.72
C ILE A 204 -5.04 14.84 5.58
N PRO A 205 -5.97 14.11 6.21
CA PRO A 205 -6.08 12.67 6.03
C PRO A 205 -6.48 12.33 4.61
N ILE A 206 -5.78 11.35 4.03
CA ILE A 206 -6.06 10.78 2.71
C ILE A 206 -6.21 9.26 2.87
N PRO A 207 -7.22 8.62 2.27
CA PRO A 207 -7.46 7.16 2.42
C PRO A 207 -6.23 6.30 2.15
N CYS A 208 -5.41 6.70 1.16
CA CYS A 208 -4.08 6.15 0.94
C CYS A 208 -3.16 7.16 0.27
N ALA A 209 -1.85 7.01 0.48
CA ALA A 209 -0.85 7.82 -0.21
C ALA A 209 -0.95 7.75 -1.74
N CYS A 210 -1.35 6.63 -2.36
CA CYS A 210 -1.51 6.55 -3.82
C CYS A 210 -2.61 7.44 -4.38
N ARG A 211 -3.52 7.96 -3.55
CA ARG A 211 -4.50 8.94 -3.99
C ARG A 211 -3.84 10.30 -4.30
N ILE A 212 -2.67 10.56 -3.74
CA ILE A 212 -1.95 11.83 -3.84
C ILE A 212 -1.24 11.86 -5.20
N SER A 213 -1.97 12.32 -6.20
CA SER A 213 -1.50 12.54 -7.56
C SER A 213 -0.81 13.89 -7.70
N SER A 214 -0.05 14.06 -8.77
CA SER A 214 0.71 15.28 -9.07
C SER A 214 -0.18 16.53 -9.11
N ASP A 215 -1.43 16.42 -9.57
CA ASP A 215 -2.42 17.51 -9.56
C ASP A 215 -2.79 17.95 -8.14
N ILE A 216 -2.94 17.04 -7.18
CA ILE A 216 -3.24 17.39 -5.78
C ILE A 216 -2.06 18.13 -5.15
N ILE A 217 -0.84 17.66 -5.40
CA ILE A 217 0.38 18.28 -4.89
C ILE A 217 0.53 19.70 -5.45
N LEU A 218 0.43 19.85 -6.77
CA LEU A 218 0.51 21.16 -7.43
C LEU A 218 -0.61 22.10 -6.98
N LYS A 219 -1.84 21.60 -6.82
CA LYS A 219 -2.97 22.40 -6.34
C LYS A 219 -2.75 22.89 -4.92
N ALA A 220 -2.15 22.08 -4.05
CA ALA A 220 -1.82 22.50 -2.68
C ALA A 220 -0.79 23.65 -2.67
N LEU A 221 0.23 23.59 -3.53
CA LEU A 221 1.20 24.68 -3.69
C LEU A 221 0.55 25.93 -4.28
N LEU A 222 -0.28 25.80 -5.32
CA LEU A 222 -1.01 26.92 -5.93
C LEU A 222 -1.98 27.61 -4.95
N ASN A 223 -2.52 26.85 -3.99
CA ASN A 223 -3.35 27.39 -2.91
C ASN A 223 -2.51 28.03 -1.77
N GLY A 224 -1.19 28.13 -1.95
CA GLY A 224 -0.27 28.84 -1.07
C GLY A 224 0.23 28.04 0.12
N ALA A 225 0.24 26.71 0.06
CA ALA A 225 0.97 25.92 1.03
C ALA A 225 2.46 26.30 0.99
N SER A 226 3.05 26.65 2.14
CA SER A 226 4.49 26.95 2.21
C SER A 226 5.36 25.71 2.03
N LYS A 227 4.78 24.54 2.28
CA LYS A 227 5.38 23.24 1.99
C LYS A 227 4.33 22.14 1.92
N VAL A 228 4.54 21.13 1.08
CA VAL A 228 3.71 19.93 0.99
C VAL A 228 4.52 18.70 1.37
N ILE A 229 4.13 18.05 2.47
CA ILE A 229 4.72 16.82 2.99
C ILE A 229 3.75 15.68 2.68
N ILE A 230 4.20 14.71 1.88
CA ILE A 230 3.44 13.51 1.56
C ILE A 230 3.95 12.41 2.50
N ALA A 231 3.06 11.89 3.36
CA ALA A 231 3.43 10.90 4.37
C ALA A 231 2.62 9.61 4.22
N GLY A 232 3.30 8.48 4.01
CA GLY A 232 2.67 7.19 3.73
C GLY A 232 3.37 6.00 4.38
N CYS A 233 2.97 4.78 4.04
CA CYS A 233 3.66 3.58 4.51
C CYS A 233 5.10 3.54 3.96
N HIS A 234 5.99 2.79 4.61
CA HIS A 234 7.17 2.24 3.93
C HIS A 234 6.74 1.36 2.76
N GLU A 235 7.55 1.32 1.70
CA GLU A 235 7.24 0.60 0.46
C GLU A 235 6.94 -0.89 0.72
N GLU A 236 7.85 -1.57 1.42
CA GLU A 236 7.72 -2.99 1.81
C GLU A 236 6.50 -3.28 2.71
N ASN A 237 5.94 -2.24 3.34
CA ASN A 237 4.84 -2.34 4.32
C ASN A 237 3.56 -1.67 3.83
N CYS A 238 3.44 -1.44 2.53
CA CYS A 238 2.30 -0.76 1.96
C CYS A 238 1.04 -1.64 1.97
N ARG A 239 -0.01 -1.20 2.67
CA ARG A 239 -1.28 -1.95 2.75
C ARG A 239 -1.99 -2.11 1.39
N SER A 240 -1.69 -1.22 0.46
CA SER A 240 -2.21 -1.27 -0.92
C SER A 240 -1.19 -1.78 -1.94
N LEU A 241 -0.09 -2.39 -1.49
CA LEU A 241 1.05 -2.87 -2.28
C LEU A 241 1.82 -1.79 -3.03
N LYS A 242 1.13 -1.00 -3.86
CA LYS A 242 1.71 0.02 -4.73
C LYS A 242 1.46 1.44 -4.22
N GLY A 243 0.88 1.58 -3.02
CA GLY A 243 0.44 2.85 -2.46
C GLY A 243 1.57 3.87 -2.30
N SER A 244 2.67 3.42 -1.70
CA SER A 244 3.84 4.25 -1.40
C SER A 244 4.65 4.58 -2.65
N SER A 245 4.93 3.57 -3.49
CA SER A 245 5.65 3.75 -4.76
C SER A 245 4.90 4.68 -5.72
N ALA A 246 3.57 4.60 -5.78
CA ALA A 246 2.76 5.53 -6.58
C ALA A 246 2.86 6.98 -6.10
N ALA A 247 2.82 7.20 -4.77
CA ALA A 247 2.96 8.53 -4.19
C ALA A 247 4.36 9.12 -4.43
N ASP A 248 5.42 8.33 -4.24
CA ASP A 248 6.80 8.70 -4.54
C ASP A 248 6.96 9.06 -6.03
N THR A 249 6.33 8.29 -6.92
CA THR A 249 6.31 8.61 -8.36
C THR A 249 5.64 9.96 -8.64
N SER A 250 4.48 10.25 -8.04
CA SER A 250 3.82 11.55 -8.16
C SER A 250 4.72 12.70 -7.68
N VAL A 251 5.40 12.52 -6.54
CA VAL A 251 6.34 13.52 -6.00
C VAL A 251 7.50 13.74 -6.96
N LYS A 252 8.11 12.68 -7.48
CA LYS A 252 9.19 12.77 -8.47
C LYS A 252 8.76 13.47 -9.76
N GLN A 253 7.52 13.27 -10.21
CA GLN A 253 6.95 13.99 -11.36
C GLN A 253 6.77 15.48 -11.10
N VAL A 254 6.42 15.87 -9.87
CA VAL A 254 6.31 17.28 -9.49
C VAL A 254 7.70 17.91 -9.41
N LEU A 255 8.68 17.22 -8.81
CA LEU A 255 10.05 17.69 -8.68
C LEU A 255 10.81 17.77 -10.02
N SER A 256 10.33 17.10 -11.07
CA SER A 256 10.93 17.21 -12.41
C SER A 256 10.47 18.44 -13.19
N ILE A 257 9.49 19.20 -12.67
CA ILE A 257 9.03 20.44 -13.29
C ILE A 257 10.07 21.54 -13.05
N PRO A 258 10.50 22.28 -14.10
CA PRO A 258 11.45 23.38 -13.93
C PRO A 258 10.96 24.44 -12.93
N GLY A 259 11.82 24.82 -11.99
CA GLY A 259 11.51 25.79 -10.94
C GLY A 259 10.97 25.19 -9.65
N MET A 260 10.71 23.87 -9.60
CA MET A 260 10.41 23.16 -8.37
C MET A 260 11.72 22.67 -7.76
N ASP A 261 11.91 22.85 -6.45
CA ASP A 261 13.01 22.21 -5.72
C ASP A 261 12.47 21.34 -4.57
N GLY A 262 13.33 20.44 -4.08
CA GLY A 262 12.98 19.50 -3.01
C GLY A 262 12.71 20.14 -1.65
N THR A 263 12.76 21.47 -1.54
CA THR A 263 12.45 22.17 -0.29
C THR A 263 10.94 22.37 -0.11
N GLU A 264 10.17 22.48 -1.20
CA GLU A 264 8.73 22.74 -1.17
C GLU A 264 7.87 21.46 -1.13
N VAL A 265 8.37 20.35 -1.67
CA VAL A 265 7.65 19.06 -1.73
C VAL A 265 8.55 17.91 -1.28
N VAL A 266 8.07 17.11 -0.33
CA VAL A 266 8.82 15.94 0.15
C VAL A 266 7.94 14.70 0.30
N TRP A 267 8.50 13.54 -0.05
CA TRP A 267 7.93 12.22 0.26
C TRP A 267 8.63 11.64 1.48
N GLU A 268 7.87 11.22 2.49
CA GLU A 268 8.39 10.68 3.73
C GLU A 268 7.66 9.38 4.13
N PRO A 269 8.35 8.23 4.17
CA PRO A 269 7.76 6.99 4.64
C PRO A 269 7.66 7.00 6.18
N ILE A 270 6.45 6.85 6.70
CA ILE A 270 6.10 6.92 8.13
C ILE A 270 5.20 5.73 8.49
N ALA A 271 5.72 4.79 9.27
CA ALA A 271 4.95 3.73 9.90
C ALA A 271 4.06 4.28 11.03
N ALA A 272 3.00 3.54 11.37
CA ALA A 272 2.01 3.97 12.36
C ALA A 272 2.61 4.22 13.76
N ASN A 273 3.76 3.65 14.09
CA ASN A 273 4.49 3.83 15.36
C ASN A 273 5.67 4.83 15.27
N GLU A 274 5.95 5.40 14.10
CA GLU A 274 7.08 6.31 13.87
C GLU A 274 6.75 7.77 14.23
N THR A 275 6.05 7.98 15.33
CA THR A 275 5.62 9.29 15.81
C THR A 275 6.79 10.28 15.97
N LYS A 276 7.90 9.85 16.58
CA LYS A 276 9.11 10.69 16.76
C LYS A 276 9.77 11.08 15.43
N LYS A 277 9.67 10.23 14.41
CA LYS A 277 10.21 10.53 13.08
C LYS A 277 9.38 11.60 12.40
N LEU A 278 8.05 11.45 12.44
CA LEU A 278 7.12 12.43 11.89
C LEU A 278 7.32 13.81 12.55
N ASP A 279 7.44 13.86 13.87
CA ASP A 279 7.70 15.10 14.61
C ASP A 279 8.98 15.80 14.13
N ARG A 280 10.10 15.06 14.03
CA ARG A 280 11.37 15.58 13.49
C ARG A 280 11.23 16.13 12.08
N ILE A 281 10.47 15.47 11.21
CA ILE A 281 10.22 15.92 9.83
C ILE A 281 9.43 17.22 9.85
N ILE A 282 8.43 17.36 10.72
CA ILE A 282 7.65 18.60 10.82
C ILE A 282 8.51 19.75 11.36
N SER A 283 9.43 19.48 12.30
CA SER A 283 10.27 20.49 12.92
C SER A 283 11.50 20.91 12.11
N LYS A 284 12.14 19.99 11.36
CA LYS A 284 13.42 20.24 10.64
C LYS A 284 13.28 21.08 9.37
N VAL A 285 12.06 21.36 8.98
CA VAL A 285 11.66 21.65 7.61
C VAL A 285 10.89 22.95 7.57
#